data_AF-A0A060BLH0-F1
#
_entry.id   AF-A0A060BLH0-F1
#
_cell.length_a   1.000
_cell.length_b   1.000
_cell.length_c   1.000
_cell.angle_alpha   90.00
_cell.angle_beta   90.00
_cell.angle_gamma   90.00
#
_symmetry.space_group_name_H-M   'P 1'
#
loop_
_entity.id
_entity.type
_entity.pdbx_description
1 polymer ?
#
loop_
_entity_poly.entity_id
_entity_poly.type
_entity_poly.pdbx_seq_one_letter_code
_entity_poly.pdbx_strand_id
1 'polypeptide(L)' 'MDATEGGDMFPQGFIWGAATSPHQVEGNNVLSDWWRLEHSESWPLERSGDACDHYHR' A
#
# COMPACT_ATOMS: atom_id res chain seq x y z
N MET A 1 31.35 17.83 -4.27
CA MET A 1 30.06 18.41 -4.69
C MET A 1 29.26 18.54 -3.41
N ASP A 2 29.37 19.71 -2.81
CA ASP A 2 28.73 20.07 -1.55
C ASP A 2 27.42 20.79 -1.92
N ALA A 3 26.30 20.35 -1.37
CA ALA A 3 24.99 20.89 -1.71
C ALA A 3 24.78 22.19 -0.93
N THR A 4 25.18 23.31 -1.51
CA THR A 4 24.93 24.65 -0.97
C THR A 4 23.62 25.23 -1.51
N GLU A 5 22.86 25.82 -0.58
CA GLU A 5 21.83 26.87 -0.74
C GLU A 5 20.46 26.49 -1.32
N GLY A 6 19.47 26.42 -0.42
CA GLY A 6 18.04 26.59 -0.74
C GLY A 6 17.20 25.33 -0.90
N GLY A 7 17.74 24.14 -0.60
CA GLY A 7 16.95 22.90 -0.55
C GLY A 7 16.61 22.56 0.89
N ASP A 8 15.32 22.50 1.23
CA ASP A 8 14.82 22.11 2.55
C ASP A 8 15.41 20.75 2.96
N MET A 9 16.49 20.76 3.76
CA MET A 9 17.08 19.54 4.31
C MET A 9 16.14 18.98 5.37
N PHE A 10 15.83 17.68 5.29
CA PHE A 10 15.03 17.01 6.31
C PHE A 10 15.71 17.10 7.67
N PRO A 11 14.95 17.29 8.77
CA PRO A 11 15.52 17.37 10.11
C PRO A 11 16.38 16.16 10.48
N GLN A 12 17.40 16.37 11.31
CA GLN A 12 18.18 15.27 11.88
C GLN A 12 17.24 14.32 12.63
N GLY A 13 17.29 13.02 12.28
CA GLY A 13 16.41 12.01 12.87
C GLY A 13 15.04 11.89 12.20
N PHE A 14 14.82 12.51 11.03
CA PHE A 14 13.63 12.26 10.23
C PHE A 14 13.50 10.75 9.89
N ILE A 15 12.34 10.17 10.21
CA ILE A 15 12.09 8.74 10.00
C ILE A 15 11.54 8.54 8.59
N TRP A 16 12.29 7.79 7.79
CA TRP A 16 11.84 7.31 6.49
C TRP A 16 11.28 5.90 6.63
N GLY A 17 10.13 5.67 6.03
CA GLY A 17 9.49 4.36 6.02
C GLY A 17 8.58 4.21 4.80
N ALA A 18 8.10 2.99 4.63
CA ALA A 18 7.06 2.65 3.67
C ALA A 18 5.90 1.99 4.43
N ALA A 19 4.68 2.11 3.91
CA ALA A 19 3.49 1.51 4.48
C ALA A 19 2.75 0.71 3.40
N THR A 20 2.04 -0.34 3.84
CA THR A 20 1.18 -1.19 3.01
C THR A 20 -0.16 -1.39 3.72
N SER A 21 -1.13 -2.02 3.04
CA SER A 21 -2.38 -2.48 3.69
C SER A 21 -2.65 -3.95 3.35
N PRO A 22 -3.24 -4.73 4.27
CA PRO A 22 -3.49 -6.15 4.07
C PRO A 22 -4.14 -6.49 2.73
N HIS A 23 -5.23 -5.78 2.41
CA HIS A 23 -6.02 -5.99 1.20
C HIS A 23 -5.22 -5.79 -0.08
N GLN A 24 -4.22 -4.89 -0.07
CA GLN A 24 -3.41 -4.56 -1.23
C GLN A 24 -2.23 -5.52 -1.45
N VAL A 25 -1.77 -6.23 -0.42
CA VAL A 25 -0.49 -6.96 -0.51
C VAL A 25 -0.53 -8.41 -0.04
N GLU A 26 -1.37 -8.79 0.92
CA GLU A 26 -1.33 -10.13 1.52
C GLU A 26 -1.91 -11.22 0.61
N GLY A 27 -2.99 -10.89 -0.11
CA GLY A 27 -3.78 -11.84 -0.89
C GLY A 27 -4.85 -12.57 -0.07
N ASN A 28 -5.83 -13.15 -0.76
CA ASN A 28 -6.89 -14.00 -0.20
C ASN A 28 -7.72 -13.40 0.95
N ASN A 29 -7.85 -12.07 0.99
CA ASN A 29 -8.65 -11.33 1.97
C ASN A 29 -10.18 -11.40 1.71
N VAL A 30 -10.71 -12.60 1.45
CA VAL A 30 -12.08 -12.84 0.94
C VAL A 30 -13.20 -12.60 1.96
N LEU A 31 -12.85 -12.40 3.24
CA LEU A 31 -13.81 -12.09 4.31
C LEU A 31 -13.84 -10.60 4.67
N SER A 32 -13.11 -9.76 3.93
CA SER A 32 -13.09 -8.31 4.14
C SER A 32 -14.29 -7.61 3.49
N ASP A 33 -14.66 -6.44 4.00
CA ASP A 33 -15.64 -5.57 3.34
C ASP A 33 -15.18 -5.12 1.95
N TRP A 34 -13.87 -5.01 1.75
CA TRP A 34 -13.28 -4.72 0.44
C TRP A 34 -13.56 -5.82 -0.58
N TRP A 35 -13.44 -7.09 -0.19
CA TRP A 35 -13.82 -8.20 -1.06
C TRP A 35 -15.28 -8.13 -1.47
N ARG A 36 -16.18 -7.76 -0.55
CA ARG A 36 -17.60 -7.53 -0.87
C ARG A 36 -17.77 -6.40 -1.88
N LEU A 37 -17.03 -5.29 -1.74
CA LEU A 37 -17.10 -4.16 -2.67
C LEU A 37 -16.61 -4.53 -4.06
N GLU A 38 -15.53 -5.30 -4.17
CA GLU A 38 -15.00 -5.81 -5.44
C GLU A 38 -15.99 -6.68 -6.23
N HIS A 39 -16.92 -7.32 -5.51
CA HIS A 39 -17.96 -8.15 -6.11
C HIS A 39 -19.28 -7.42 -6.37
N SER A 40 -19.36 -6.14 -6.02
CA SER A 40 -20.57 -5.34 -6.22
C SER A 40 -20.64 -4.78 -7.64
N GLU A 41 -21.83 -4.77 -8.22
CA GLU A 41 -22.03 -4.17 -9.56
C GLU A 41 -21.91 -2.65 -9.55
N SER A 42 -22.04 -2.04 -8.37
CA SER A 42 -21.97 -0.58 -8.19
C SER A 42 -20.55 -0.03 -8.24
N TRP A 43 -19.53 -0.89 -8.08
CA TRP A 43 -18.13 -0.50 -8.02
C TRP A 43 -17.30 -1.35 -8.98
N PRO A 44 -16.81 -0.81 -10.10
CA PRO A 44 -16.03 -1.56 -11.08
C PRO A 44 -14.57 -1.71 -10.61
N LEU A 45 -14.36 -2.35 -9.47
CA LEU A 45 -13.04 -2.65 -8.93
C LEU A 45 -12.52 -3.97 -9.50
N GLU A 46 -11.20 -4.07 -9.68
CA GLU A 46 -10.55 -5.33 -9.98
C GLU A 46 -10.55 -6.21 -8.72
N ARG A 47 -10.67 -7.54 -8.91
CA ARG A 47 -10.60 -8.49 -7.79
C ARG A 47 -9.16 -8.61 -7.32
N SER A 48 -8.94 -8.35 -6.04
CA SER A 48 -7.61 -8.37 -5.41
C SER A 48 -6.89 -9.73 -5.51
N GLY A 49 -7.62 -10.84 -5.40
CA GLY A 49 -7.06 -12.19 -5.55
C GLY A 49 -5.88 -12.44 -4.60
N ASP A 50 -4.77 -12.95 -5.15
CA ASP A 50 -3.52 -13.18 -4.40
C ASP A 50 -2.70 -11.92 -4.14
N ALA A 51 -3.05 -10.77 -4.74
CA ALA A 51 -2.32 -9.51 -4.62
C ALA A 51 -0.79 -9.69 -4.84
N CYS A 52 0.05 -9.26 -3.90
CA CYS A 52 1.50 -9.46 -3.92
C CYS A 52 1.96 -10.71 -3.16
N ASP A 53 1.05 -11.52 -2.62
CA ASP A 53 1.33 -12.73 -1.85
C ASP A 53 2.27 -12.49 -0.64
N HIS A 54 2.21 -11.31 -0.01
CA HIS A 54 3.04 -10.97 1.16
C HIS A 54 2.79 -11.89 2.37
N TYR A 55 1.62 -12.55 2.44
CA TYR A 55 1.37 -13.50 3.52
C TYR A 55 2.35 -14.69 3.47
N HIS A 56 2.88 -15.03 2.28
CA HIS A 56 3.81 -16.13 2.08
C HIS A 56 5.23 -15.68 1.68
N ARG A 57 5.55 -14.38 1.61
CA ARG A 57 6.83 -13.84 1.12
C ARG A 57 7.28 -12.56 1.81
#